data_AF-A0A1E1W4L2-F1
#
_entry.id   AF-A0A1E1W4L2-F1
#
_cell.length_a   1.000
_cell.length_b   1.000
_cell.length_c   1.000
_cell.angle_alpha   90.00
_cell.angle_beta   90.00
_cell.angle_gamma   90.00
#
_symmetry.space_group_name_H-M   'P 1'
#
loop_
_entity.id
_entity.type
_entity.pdbx_description
1 polymer ?
#
loop_
_entity_poly.entity_id
_entity_poly.type
_entity_poly.pdbx_seq_one_letter_code
_entity_poly.pdbx_strand_id
1 'polypeptide(L)'
;GENGGDSGEDGGEDNGNGGETEPDHSKCSDACNILPWAHETACDKYWRCEGEKAVLVICAEGLHFNARTGTCDFICNANCTRNNVQTTGDANGLKIFVPWDKVNDSMRDIYDV
;
A
#
# COMPACT_ATOMS: atom_id res chain seq x y z
N GLY A 1 23.93 -1.24 39.96
CA GLY A 1 24.15 -2.56 39.36
C GLY A 1 23.58 -2.49 37.97
N GLU A 2 24.46 -2.60 36.98
CA GLU A 2 24.17 -2.52 35.55
C GLU A 2 23.38 -3.74 35.07
N ASN A 3 22.66 -3.58 33.94
CA ASN A 3 22.30 -4.55 32.88
C ASN A 3 21.45 -3.73 31.87
N GLY A 4 21.89 -3.29 30.68
CA GLY A 4 22.49 -4.05 29.56
C GLY A 4 21.39 -4.92 28.93
N GLY A 5 20.90 -4.78 27.70
CA GLY A 5 21.20 -4.02 26.49
C GLY A 5 20.66 -4.87 25.33
N ASP A 6 19.96 -4.30 24.34
CA ASP A 6 19.94 -4.85 22.98
C ASP A 6 19.48 -3.76 21.99
N SER A 7 20.47 -3.24 21.26
CA SER A 7 20.29 -2.30 20.17
C SER A 7 20.40 -3.12 18.88
N GLY A 8 19.24 -3.47 18.32
CA GLY A 8 19.13 -3.99 16.96
C GLY A 8 19.20 -2.84 15.97
N GLU A 9 20.32 -2.76 15.25
CA GLU A 9 20.51 -1.95 14.06
C GLU A 9 19.97 -2.74 12.86
N ASP A 10 18.87 -2.32 12.26
CA ASP A 10 18.54 -2.69 10.88
C ASP A 10 18.70 -1.44 10.01
N GLY A 11 19.87 -1.37 9.37
CA GLY A 11 20.17 -0.40 8.33
C GLY A 11 19.49 -0.79 7.03
N GLY A 12 18.64 0.11 6.53
CA GLY A 12 18.19 0.17 5.15
C GLY A 12 18.28 1.62 4.69
N GLU A 13 19.28 1.94 3.86
CA GLU A 13 19.40 3.24 3.20
C GLU A 13 18.55 3.24 1.92
N ASP A 14 17.31 3.71 2.00
CA ASP A 14 16.51 3.98 0.81
C ASP A 14 16.44 5.49 0.54
N ASN A 15 17.38 5.98 -0.26
CA ASN A 15 17.33 7.30 -0.89
C ASN A 15 16.43 7.27 -2.13
N GLY A 16 15.12 7.09 -1.91
CA GLY A 16 14.08 7.12 -2.94
C GLY A 16 12.99 8.13 -2.61
N ASN A 17 12.97 9.26 -3.33
CA ASN A 17 11.92 10.26 -3.25
C ASN A 17 10.60 9.71 -3.83
N GLY A 18 9.82 9.04 -3.00
CA GLY A 18 8.45 8.61 -3.23
C GLY A 18 7.83 8.36 -1.87
N GLY A 19 7.41 9.43 -1.20
CA GLY A 19 7.02 9.42 0.21
C GLY A 19 5.87 8.46 0.49
N GLU A 20 6.20 7.22 0.83
CA GLU A 20 5.36 6.42 1.71
C GLU A 20 5.49 7.07 3.09
N THR A 21 4.42 7.69 3.56
CA THR A 21 4.38 8.19 4.93
C THR A 21 4.51 6.99 5.86
N GLU A 22 5.49 7.04 6.78
CA GLU A 22 5.64 6.03 7.84
C GLU A 22 4.27 5.69 8.44
N PRO A 23 3.94 4.40 8.61
CA PRO A 23 2.65 4.01 9.11
C PRO A 23 2.43 4.48 10.55
N ASP A 24 1.19 4.87 10.83
CA ASP A 24 0.75 5.15 12.19
C ASP A 24 0.60 3.86 12.99
N HIS A 25 1.68 3.45 13.67
CA HIS A 25 1.70 2.27 14.54
C HIS A 25 0.82 2.43 15.78
N SER A 26 0.46 3.66 16.19
CA SER A 26 -0.38 3.87 17.39
C SER A 26 -1.75 3.22 17.27
N LYS A 27 -2.27 3.08 16.04
CA LYS A 27 -3.50 2.32 15.77
C LYS A 27 -3.44 0.87 16.25
N CYS A 28 -2.25 0.28 16.28
CA CYS A 28 -2.05 -1.12 16.65
C CYS A 28 -1.74 -1.33 18.15
N SER A 29 -1.32 -0.29 18.87
CA SER A 29 -1.08 -0.37 20.32
C SER A 29 -2.34 -0.20 21.16
N ASP A 30 -3.34 0.51 20.63
CA ASP A 30 -4.43 1.04 21.45
C ASP A 30 -5.61 0.06 21.62
N ALA A 31 -5.75 -0.94 20.75
CA ALA A 31 -6.80 -1.94 20.85
C ALA A 31 -6.45 -3.28 20.18
N CYS A 32 -7.08 -4.36 20.66
CA CYS A 32 -6.99 -5.69 20.05
C CYS A 32 -8.00 -5.84 18.90
N ASN A 33 -7.68 -6.70 17.92
CA ASN A 33 -8.54 -7.04 16.77
C ASN A 33 -8.91 -5.85 15.88
N ILE A 34 -7.94 -4.97 15.61
CA ILE A 34 -8.08 -3.89 14.61
C ILE A 34 -8.28 -4.51 13.22
N LEU A 35 -9.38 -4.14 12.56
CA LEU A 35 -9.62 -4.53 11.18
C LEU A 35 -8.59 -3.87 10.25
N PRO A 36 -8.18 -4.53 9.16
CA PRO A 36 -7.34 -3.91 8.14
C PRO A 36 -7.98 -2.63 7.59
N TRP A 37 -7.16 -1.63 7.23
CA TRP A 37 -7.64 -0.35 6.72
C TRP A 37 -6.95 0.08 5.43
N ALA A 38 -7.64 0.88 4.63
CA ALA A 38 -7.15 1.31 3.34
C ALA A 38 -5.88 2.17 3.48
N HIS A 39 -4.95 2.01 2.55
CA HIS A 39 -3.89 2.97 2.34
C HIS A 39 -4.47 4.28 1.78
N GLU A 40 -3.81 5.39 2.07
CA GLU A 40 -4.30 6.76 1.89
C GLU A 40 -4.55 7.09 0.41
N THR A 41 -3.69 6.58 -0.48
CA THR A 41 -3.75 6.87 -1.93
C THR A 41 -3.66 5.64 -2.84
N ALA A 42 -2.91 4.60 -2.47
CA ALA A 42 -2.73 3.39 -3.25
C ALA A 42 -3.83 2.36 -3.00
N CYS A 43 -4.72 2.17 -3.98
CA CYS A 43 -5.87 1.27 -3.84
C CYS A 43 -5.53 -0.22 -3.76
N ASP A 44 -4.36 -0.62 -4.24
CA ASP A 44 -3.83 -1.99 -4.10
C ASP A 44 -3.08 -2.20 -2.78
N LYS A 45 -3.01 -1.20 -1.91
CA LYS A 45 -2.35 -1.32 -0.62
C LYS A 45 -3.31 -1.12 0.53
N TYR A 46 -3.02 -1.78 1.63
CA TYR A 46 -3.73 -1.62 2.88
C TYR A 46 -2.81 -1.90 4.05
N TRP A 47 -3.23 -1.46 5.21
CA TRP A 47 -2.50 -1.63 6.45
C TRP A 47 -3.20 -2.68 7.31
N ARG A 48 -2.42 -3.47 8.06
CA ARG A 48 -2.93 -4.32 9.14
C ARG A 48 -1.96 -4.31 10.31
N CYS A 49 -2.44 -4.73 11.47
CA CYS A 49 -1.58 -4.89 12.63
C CYS A 49 -0.93 -6.28 12.67
N GLU A 50 0.38 -6.30 12.86
CA GLU A 50 1.16 -7.48 13.28
C GLU A 50 1.77 -7.16 14.65
N GLY A 51 1.10 -7.63 15.70
CA GLY A 51 1.37 -7.13 17.05
C GLY A 51 1.04 -5.64 17.16
N GLU A 52 1.97 -4.87 17.72
CA GLU A 52 1.84 -3.40 17.90
C GLU A 52 2.30 -2.61 16.66
N LYS A 53 2.65 -3.29 15.56
CA LYS A 53 3.14 -2.63 14.35
C LYS A 53 2.10 -2.70 13.22
N ALA A 54 1.73 -1.54 12.71
CA ALA A 54 1.13 -1.43 11.38
C ALA A 54 2.11 -1.87 10.30
N VAL A 55 1.70 -2.80 9.44
CA VAL A 55 2.48 -3.28 8.29
C VAL A 55 1.72 -3.05 7.00
N LEU A 56 2.46 -2.68 5.94
CA LEU A 56 1.92 -2.45 4.61
C LEU A 56 1.74 -3.79 3.89
N VAL A 57 0.54 -4.01 3.36
CA VAL A 57 0.23 -5.19 2.56
C VAL A 57 -0.20 -4.75 1.17
N ILE A 58 0.35 -5.43 0.16
CA ILE A 58 0.03 -5.20 -1.25
C ILE A 58 -0.89 -6.33 -1.73
N CYS A 59 -2.01 -5.97 -2.31
CA CYS A 59 -2.92 -6.89 -2.98
C CYS A 59 -2.27 -7.51 -4.23
N ALA A 60 -2.72 -8.71 -4.60
CA ALA A 60 -2.31 -9.31 -5.85
C ALA A 60 -2.72 -8.42 -7.05
N GLU A 61 -2.03 -8.63 -8.18
CA GLU A 61 -2.25 -7.84 -9.39
C GLU A 61 -3.72 -7.83 -9.82
N GLY A 62 -4.23 -6.64 -10.14
CA GLY A 62 -5.62 -6.44 -10.55
C GLY A 62 -6.63 -6.42 -9.41
N LEU A 63 -6.20 -6.49 -8.15
CA LEU A 63 -7.07 -6.38 -6.97
C LEU A 63 -6.84 -5.08 -6.20
N HIS A 64 -7.91 -4.57 -5.61
CA HIS A 64 -7.90 -3.42 -4.71
C HIS A 64 -8.41 -3.82 -3.33
N PHE A 65 -7.95 -3.14 -2.29
CA PHE A 65 -8.47 -3.33 -0.94
C PHE A 65 -9.91 -2.83 -0.85
N ASN A 66 -10.82 -3.72 -0.46
CA ASN A 66 -12.21 -3.43 -0.22
C ASN A 66 -12.42 -3.24 1.29
N ALA A 67 -12.49 -1.98 1.74
CA ALA A 67 -12.65 -1.65 3.16
C ALA A 67 -13.97 -2.17 3.77
N ARG A 68 -14.96 -2.53 2.96
CA ARG A 68 -16.22 -3.12 3.46
C ARG A 68 -16.05 -4.59 3.85
N THR A 69 -15.20 -5.33 3.13
CA THR A 69 -14.95 -6.75 3.40
C THR A 69 -13.66 -6.96 4.21
N GLY A 70 -12.78 -5.97 4.26
CA GLY A 70 -11.47 -6.06 4.91
C GLY A 70 -10.47 -6.91 4.13
N THR A 71 -10.69 -7.10 2.82
CA THR A 71 -9.90 -7.99 1.96
C THR A 71 -9.61 -7.35 0.61
N CYS A 72 -8.62 -7.90 -0.11
CA CYS A 72 -8.45 -7.61 -1.54
C CYS A 72 -9.62 -8.19 -2.34
N ASP A 73 -10.11 -7.42 -3.30
CA ASP A 73 -11.27 -7.73 -4.14
C ASP A 73 -11.06 -7.12 -5.53
N PHE A 74 -11.90 -7.47 -6.49
CA PHE A 74 -11.85 -6.89 -7.83
C PHE A 74 -12.03 -5.36 -7.77
N ILE A 75 -11.34 -4.66 -8.67
CA ILE A 75 -11.33 -3.18 -8.73
C ILE A 75 -12.75 -2.60 -8.77
N CYS A 76 -13.67 -3.24 -9.52
CA CYS A 76 -15.07 -2.82 -9.62
C CYS A 76 -15.86 -2.95 -8.30
N ASN A 77 -15.44 -3.82 -7.39
CA ASN A 77 -16.10 -4.05 -6.10
C ASN A 77 -15.51 -3.20 -4.96
N ALA A 78 -14.22 -2.86 -5.04
CA ALA A 78 -13.51 -2.18 -3.95
C ALA A 78 -13.91 -0.70 -3.78
N ASN A 79 -14.44 -0.06 -4.84
CA ASN A 79 -14.85 1.35 -4.84
C ASN A 79 -13.71 2.30 -4.37
N CYS A 80 -12.48 2.01 -4.78
CA CYS A 80 -11.31 2.86 -4.58
C CYS A 80 -10.80 3.36 -5.93
N THR A 81 -10.54 4.67 -6.02
CA THR A 81 -10.07 5.33 -7.23
C THR A 81 -8.73 6.02 -6.97
N ARG A 82 -7.72 5.68 -7.77
CA ARG A 82 -6.44 6.39 -7.78
C ARG A 82 -6.58 7.64 -8.64
N ASN A 83 -6.28 8.80 -8.07
CA ASN A 83 -6.40 10.09 -8.77
C ASN A 83 -5.09 10.56 -9.41
N ASN A 84 -3.96 9.94 -9.03
CA ASN A 84 -2.63 10.30 -9.47
C ASN A 84 -1.93 9.09 -10.09
N VAL A 85 -0.98 9.34 -10.99
CA VAL A 85 -0.08 8.30 -11.48
C VAL A 85 0.73 7.77 -10.30
N GLN A 86 0.77 6.45 -10.18
CA GLN A 86 1.51 5.76 -9.12
C GLN A 86 2.38 4.67 -9.72
N THR A 87 3.47 4.37 -9.03
CA THR A 87 4.33 3.26 -9.38
C THR A 87 4.53 2.35 -8.18
N THR A 88 4.71 1.06 -8.41
CA THR A 88 5.11 0.10 -7.39
C THR A 88 6.18 -0.78 -8.00
N GLY A 89 7.35 -0.82 -7.36
CA GLY A 89 8.46 -1.68 -7.76
C GLY A 89 8.50 -2.91 -6.88
N ASP A 90 8.74 -4.07 -7.49
CA ASP A 90 9.12 -5.29 -6.79
C ASP A 90 10.29 -5.98 -7.52
N ALA A 91 10.78 -7.10 -6.99
CA ALA A 91 11.92 -7.82 -7.57
C ALA A 91 11.69 -8.27 -9.03
N ASN A 92 10.43 -8.32 -9.48
CA ASN A 92 10.03 -8.71 -10.83
C ASN A 92 9.83 -7.52 -11.78
N GLY A 93 9.90 -6.28 -11.29
CA GLY A 93 9.86 -5.08 -12.14
C GLY A 93 9.02 -3.93 -11.59
N LEU A 94 8.67 -3.01 -12.49
CA LEU A 94 7.93 -1.79 -12.18
C LEU A 94 6.49 -1.87 -12.71
N LYS A 95 5.52 -1.72 -11.81
CA LYS A 95 4.10 -1.57 -12.13
C LYS A 95 3.77 -0.09 -12.17
N ILE A 96 3.28 0.39 -13.30
CA ILE A 96 2.84 1.78 -13.49
C ILE A 96 1.31 1.78 -13.54
N PHE A 97 0.69 2.45 -12.56
CA PHE A 97 -0.75 2.71 -12.56
C PHE A 97 -1.01 4.10 -13.12
N VAL A 98 -1.64 4.16 -14.29
CA VAL A 98 -2.09 5.41 -14.91
C VAL A 98 -3.61 5.49 -14.78
N PRO A 99 -4.16 6.45 -14.03
CA PRO A 99 -5.61 6.67 -13.98
C PRO A 99 -6.16 6.99 -15.37
N TRP A 100 -7.36 6.48 -15.68
CA TRP A 100 -7.98 6.61 -17.01
C TRP A 100 -8.22 8.05 -17.45
N ASP A 101 -8.38 8.99 -16.51
CA ASP A 101 -8.51 10.42 -16.77
C ASP A 101 -7.16 11.09 -17.12
N LYS A 102 -6.03 10.39 -16.91
CA LYS A 102 -4.67 10.82 -17.28
C LYS A 102 -4.16 10.18 -18.56
N VAL A 103 -4.88 9.19 -19.11
CA VAL A 103 -4.55 8.54 -20.38
C VAL A 103 -5.01 9.43 -21.54
N ASN A 104 -4.11 9.81 -22.45
CA ASN A 104 -4.46 10.55 -23.67
C ASN A 104 -5.00 9.61 -24.76
N ASP A 105 -5.62 10.18 -25.79
CA ASP A 105 -6.29 9.39 -26.84
C ASP A 105 -5.33 8.43 -27.55
N SER A 106 -4.09 8.85 -27.84
CA SER A 106 -3.07 7.99 -28.46
C SER A 106 -2.66 6.79 -27.60
N MET A 107 -2.81 6.87 -26.27
CA MET A 107 -2.57 5.76 -25.36
C MET A 107 -3.81 4.89 -25.16
N ARG A 108 -5.02 5.44 -25.33
CA ARG A 108 -6.28 4.68 -25.27
C ARG A 108 -6.38 3.70 -26.44
N ASP A 109 -5.93 4.11 -27.63
CA ASP A 109 -5.92 3.28 -28.85
C ASP A 109 -5.09 1.98 -28.70
N ILE A 110 -4.22 1.88 -27.70
CA ILE A 110 -3.42 0.67 -27.42
C ILE A 110 -4.20 -0.32 -26.53
N TYR A 111 -5.23 0.16 -25.83
CA TYR A 111 -6.05 -0.64 -24.91
C TYR A 111 -7.44 -0.98 -25.47
N ASP A 112 -7.89 -0.32 -26.54
CA ASP A 112 -9.14 -0.64 -27.25
C ASP A 112 -8.84 -1.65 -28.37
N VAL A 113 -9.24 -2.91 -28.17
CA VAL A 113 -9.04 -4.03 -29.11
C VAL A 113 -10.36 -4.45 -29.74
#